data_AF-A0A5C4RZV8-F1
#
_entry.id   AF-A0A5C4RZV8-F1
#
_cell.length_a   1.000
_cell.length_b   1.000
_cell.length_c   1.000
_cell.angle_alpha   90.00
_cell.angle_beta   90.00
_cell.angle_gamma   90.00
#
_symmetry.space_group_name_H-M   'P 1'
#
loop_
_entity.id
_entity.type
_entity.pdbx_description
1 polymer ?
#
loop_
_entity_poly.entity_id
_entity_poly.type
_entity_poly.pdbx_seq_one_letter_code
_entity_poly.pdbx_strand_id
1 'polypeptide(L)' 'MSIEVNGMSVETDENGYLVNLDDWTEDVAVKIAEGEDIAMEEGHWDLVKF' A
#
# COMPACT_ATOMS: atom_id res chain seq x y z
N MET A 1 -4.89 1.05 -11.72
CA MET A 1 -3.44 0.92 -11.97
C MET A 1 -2.96 -0.36 -11.29
N SER A 2 -1.71 -0.78 -11.51
CA SER A 2 -1.16 -1.91 -10.77
C SER A 2 0.20 -1.55 -10.17
N ILE A 3 0.46 -2.07 -8.97
CA ILE A 3 1.76 -1.94 -8.30
C ILE A 3 2.38 -3.33 -8.13
N GLU A 4 3.69 -3.43 -8.32
CA GLU A 4 4.44 -4.67 -8.13
C GLU A 4 4.99 -4.73 -6.70
N VAL A 5 4.58 -5.75 -5.96
CA VAL A 5 4.99 -5.99 -4.57
C VAL A 5 5.40 -7.45 -4.42
N ASN A 6 6.66 -7.71 -4.05
CA ASN A 6 7.22 -9.06 -3.91
C ASN A 6 7.03 -9.96 -5.15
N GLY A 7 6.99 -9.37 -6.35
CA GLY A 7 6.75 -10.09 -7.62
C GLY A 7 5.28 -10.47 -7.86
N MET A 8 4.36 -9.91 -7.08
CA MET A 8 2.92 -9.97 -7.30
C MET A 8 2.41 -8.60 -7.75
N SER A 9 1.55 -8.60 -8.77
CA SER A 9 0.84 -7.41 -9.22
C SER A 9 -0.41 -7.22 -8.37
N VAL A 10 -0.52 -6.07 -7.70
CA VAL A 10 -1.66 -5.67 -6.87
C VAL A 10 -2.43 -4.56 -7.58
N GLU A 11 -3.73 -4.74 -7.73
CA GLU A 11 -4.60 -3.80 -8.46
C GLU A 11 -5.06 -2.65 -7.57
N THR A 12 -4.92 -1.43 -8.09
CA THR A 12 -5.38 -0.18 -7.48
C THR A 12 -6.35 0.57 -8.39
N ASP A 13 -7.18 1.44 -7.83
CA ASP A 13 -8.06 2.30 -8.61
C ASP A 13 -7.33 3.55 -9.14
N GLU A 14 -8.07 4.51 -9.71
CA GLU A 14 -7.52 5.76 -10.25
C GLU A 14 -6.94 6.70 -9.16
N ASN A 15 -7.35 6.51 -7.91
CA ASN A 15 -6.88 7.29 -6.76
C ASN A 15 -5.81 6.56 -5.95
N GLY A 16 -5.42 5.34 -6.35
CA GLY A 16 -4.39 4.56 -5.66
C GLY A 16 -4.92 3.65 -4.53
N TYR A 17 -6.24 3.50 -4.36
CA TYR A 17 -6.80 2.57 -3.39
C TYR A 17 -6.79 1.14 -3.90
N LEU A 18 -6.59 0.17 -3.01
CA LEU A 18 -6.69 -1.25 -3.34
C LEU A 18 -8.09 -1.59 -3.88
N VAL A 19 -8.13 -2.25 -5.03
CA VAL A 19 -9.38 -2.78 -5.60
C VAL A 19 -9.86 -4.00 -4.80
N ASN A 20 -8.93 -4.86 -4.39
CA ASN A 20 -9.17 -6.00 -3.53
C ASN A 20 -8.51 -5.78 -2.17
N LEU A 21 -9.30 -5.71 -1.11
CA LEU A 21 -8.80 -5.47 0.25
C LEU A 21 -8.02 -6.67 0.81
N ASP A 22 -8.26 -7.88 0.31
CA ASP A 22 -7.55 -9.08 0.74
C ASP A 22 -6.08 -9.09 0.25
N ASP A 23 -5.73 -8.24 -0.70
CA ASP A 23 -4.35 -8.07 -1.17
C ASP A 23 -3.52 -7.20 -0.20
N TRP A 24 -4.14 -6.64 0.85
CA TRP A 24 -3.44 -5.80 1.81
C TRP A 24 -2.39 -6.59 2.60
N THR A 25 -1.17 -6.06 2.58
CA THR A 25 -0.04 -6.47 3.41
C THR A 25 0.76 -5.23 3.80
N GLU A 26 1.65 -5.34 4.78
CA GLU A 26 2.54 -4.24 5.14
C GLU A 26 3.41 -3.79 3.95
N ASP A 27 3.92 -4.73 3.14
CA ASP A 27 4.71 -4.41 1.95
C ASP A 27 3.91 -3.64 0.89
N VAL A 28 2.62 -3.96 0.75
CA VAL A 28 1.70 -3.23 -0.14
C VAL A 28 1.48 -1.81 0.36
N ALA A 29 1.25 -1.62 1.66
CA ALA A 29 1.12 -0.29 2.26
C ALA A 29 2.40 0.54 2.10
N VAL A 30 3.58 -0.07 2.28
CA VAL A 30 4.87 0.59 2.02
C VAL A 30 4.97 1.03 0.56
N LYS A 31 4.62 0.16 -0.39
CA LYS A 31 4.70 0.48 -1.82
C LYS A 31 3.78 1.63 -2.24
N ILE A 32 2.58 1.68 -1.65
CA ILE A 32 1.64 2.79 -1.87
C ILE A 32 2.24 4.09 -1.29
N ALA A 33 2.75 4.07 -0.06
CA ALA A 33 3.33 5.23 0.59
C ALA A 33 4.58 5.77 -0.13
N GLU A 34 5.44 4.89 -0.67
CA GLU A 34 6.57 5.27 -1.51
C GLU A 34 6.15 6.09 -2.75
N GLY A 35 4.99 5.77 -3.34
CA GLY A 35 4.43 6.50 -4.47
C GLY A 35 3.98 7.93 -4.12
N GLU A 36 3.73 8.19 -2.84
CA GLU A 36 3.33 9.49 -2.30
C GLU A 36 4.50 10.23 -1.63
N ASP A 37 5.73 9.70 -1.73
CA ASP A 37 6.93 10.22 -1.05
C ASP A 37 6.78 10.23 0.49
N ILE A 38 6.06 9.24 1.03
CA ILE A 38 5.82 9.06 2.47
C ILE A 38 6.63 7.87 2.98
N ALA A 39 7.42 8.11 4.03
CA ALA A 39 8.10 7.05 4.78
C ALA A 39 7.19 6.50 5.89
N MET A 40 6.95 5.19 5.87
CA MET A 40 6.11 4.50 6.85
C MET A 40 6.81 4.32 8.21
N GLU A 41 6.89 5.40 8.98
CA GLU A 41 7.38 5.41 10.37
C GLU A 41 6.38 4.79 11.38
N GLU A 42 6.83 4.52 12.61
CA GLU A 42 6.05 3.84 13.67
C GLU A 42 4.66 4.48 13.90
N GLY A 43 4.59 5.81 14.00
CA GLY A 43 3.31 6.50 14.22
C GLY A 43 2.32 6.39 13.06
N HIS A 44 2.80 6.18 11.83
CA HIS A 44 1.91 5.93 10.69
C HIS A 44 1.32 4.52 10.75
N TRP A 45 2.09 3.54 11.22
CA TRP A 45 1.62 2.17 11.39
C TRP A 45 0.58 2.05 12.49
N ASP A 46 0.69 2.83 13.56
CA ASP A 46 -0.33 2.88 14.62
C ASP A 46 -1.70 3.27 14.05
N LEU A 47 -1.75 4.22 13.11
CA LEU A 47 -2.99 4.65 12.45
C LEU A 47 -3.51 3.60 11.46
N VAL A 48 -2.64 2.95 10.69
CA VAL A 48 -3.02 1.93 9.70
C VAL A 48 -3.53 0.64 10.36
N LYS A 49 -3.03 0.30 11.55
CA LYS A 49 -3.38 -0.92 12.29
C LYS A 49 -4.46 -0.73 13.35
N PHE A 50 -4.99 0.49 13.50
CA PHE A 50 -6.08 0.81 14.41
C PHE A 50 -7.45 0.41 13.83
#